data_AF-A0A5J6L844-F1
#
_entry.id   AF-A0A5J6L844-F1
#
_cell.length_a   1.000
_cell.length_b   1.000
_cell.length_c   1.000
_cell.angle_alpha   90.00
_cell.angle_beta   90.00
_cell.angle_gamma   90.00
#
_symmetry.space_group_name_H-M   'P 1'
#
loop_
_entity.id
_entity.type
_entity.pdbx_description
1 polymer ?
#
loop_
_entity_poly.entity_id
_entity_poly.type
_entity_poly.pdbx_seq_one_letter_code
_entity_poly.pdbx_strand_id
1 'polypeptide(L)'
;MSWPDASARASGAEAHPDGRAYGRGHTERVQRRTWGSFSAAVALVALFLGSPPAAIAVEPKAAPATVAVEDYAGARADHVTSELKAMDLDWKFSKRVLKKSNWWVTKQSPKPGSLVKPGTVLKLTVSKKAPLSEAQVKAAQNAAFDQLPDIPMWDGATVKGTVVSASEVCVDRKYGDGRNAGFVVVTVPTLELGEPLDGTCKKDYRPSRANAAGVVDVPASVAGAPGLLVSSDFGTDWPLTVPYAVVHCADYKAGSRTLQIVTVVAPDGTTYAVNGTAMTFTDFPEIDVIWANSPEIPDSKISISPVINAGMSLCR
;
A
#
# COMPACT_ATOMS: atom_id res chain seq x y z
N MET A 1 -46.87 41.82 17.34
CA MET A 1 -46.41 40.87 16.31
C MET A 1 -46.23 39.55 17.01
N SER A 2 -47.25 38.70 16.89
CA SER A 2 -47.49 37.52 17.71
C SER A 2 -47.28 36.29 16.83
N TRP A 3 -46.42 35.37 17.25
CA TRP A 3 -46.20 34.09 16.58
C TRP A 3 -47.16 33.06 17.15
N PRO A 4 -47.84 32.23 16.33
CA PRO A 4 -48.68 31.16 16.85
C PRO A 4 -47.87 29.88 17.08
N ASP A 5 -48.24 29.21 18.17
CA ASP A 5 -47.94 27.82 18.50
C ASP A 5 -48.39 26.86 17.38
N ALA A 6 -47.57 25.84 17.13
CA ALA A 6 -47.99 24.65 16.38
C ALA A 6 -47.49 23.39 17.11
N SER A 7 -48.41 22.79 17.87
CA SER A 7 -48.31 21.44 18.43
C SER A 7 -49.31 20.52 17.73
N ALA A 8 -48.85 19.43 17.09
CA ALA A 8 -49.60 18.17 16.86
C ALA A 8 -48.66 17.16 16.14
N ARG A 9 -48.20 16.06 16.78
CA ARG A 9 -48.79 14.69 16.87
C ARG A 9 -49.00 13.94 15.54
N ALA A 10 -48.19 12.89 15.35
CA ALA A 10 -48.55 11.52 14.92
C ALA A 10 -47.26 10.66 15.04
N SER A 11 -47.09 9.64 15.88
CA SER A 11 -47.85 8.38 16.08
C SER A 11 -47.87 7.50 14.83
N GLY A 12 -46.79 6.74 14.62
CA GLY A 12 -46.72 5.65 13.65
C GLY A 12 -45.75 4.58 14.14
N ALA A 13 -46.26 3.58 14.84
CA ALA A 13 -45.54 2.38 15.24
C ALA A 13 -45.88 1.27 14.24
N GLU A 14 -44.89 0.76 13.51
CA GLU A 14 -45.02 -0.48 12.75
C GLU A 14 -44.19 -1.58 13.41
N ALA A 15 -44.91 -2.63 13.82
CA ALA A 15 -44.38 -3.85 14.40
C ALA A 15 -43.83 -4.76 13.30
N HIS A 16 -42.61 -5.27 13.50
CA HIS A 16 -42.04 -6.34 12.68
C HIS A 16 -42.20 -7.68 13.42
N PRO A 17 -42.75 -8.74 12.78
CA PRO A 17 -42.93 -10.03 13.42
C PRO A 17 -41.69 -10.94 13.34
N ASP A 18 -41.58 -11.76 14.39
CA ASP A 18 -40.64 -12.84 14.65
C ASP A 18 -40.45 -13.89 13.54
N GLY A 19 -39.26 -14.50 13.49
CA GLY A 19 -38.98 -15.63 12.60
C GLY A 19 -37.71 -16.44 12.87
N ARG A 20 -37.67 -17.18 13.99
CA ARG A 20 -37.07 -18.52 14.20
C ARG A 20 -35.60 -18.82 13.78
N ALA A 21 -34.76 -18.92 14.80
CA ALA A 21 -34.15 -20.15 15.38
C ALA A 21 -33.71 -21.38 14.53
N TYR A 22 -32.55 -21.92 14.97
CA TYR A 22 -32.01 -23.29 14.91
C TYR A 22 -31.36 -23.84 13.63
N GLY A 23 -30.07 -24.20 13.77
CA GLY A 23 -29.34 -25.06 12.86
C GLY A 23 -27.96 -25.46 13.40
N ARG A 24 -27.92 -26.47 14.27
CA ARG A 24 -26.71 -27.09 14.84
C ARG A 24 -26.43 -28.39 14.06
N GLY A 25 -25.21 -28.58 13.58
CA GLY A 25 -24.72 -29.82 12.94
C GLY A 25 -23.46 -29.51 12.13
N HIS A 26 -22.47 -30.36 11.94
CA HIS A 26 -22.16 -31.70 12.41
C HIS A 26 -20.66 -31.90 12.13
N THR A 27 -19.98 -32.65 12.99
CA THR A 27 -18.62 -33.19 12.82
C THR A 27 -18.56 -34.24 11.70
N GLU A 28 -17.56 -34.18 10.81
CA GLU A 28 -17.11 -35.36 10.02
C GLU A 28 -15.59 -35.30 9.75
N ARG A 29 -14.82 -36.23 10.33
CA ARG A 29 -14.22 -37.45 9.71
C ARG A 29 -13.15 -37.14 8.66
N VAL A 30 -11.87 -37.27 9.02
CA VAL A 30 -11.05 -38.49 8.84
C VAL A 30 -11.14 -39.04 7.40
N GLN A 31 -10.17 -38.70 6.56
CA GLN A 31 -9.78 -39.54 5.43
C GLN A 31 -8.28 -39.87 5.52
N ARG A 32 -8.02 -41.07 6.04
CA ARG A 32 -6.83 -41.86 5.69
C ARG A 32 -7.05 -42.37 4.26
N ARG A 33 -6.14 -42.07 3.33
CA ARG A 33 -6.04 -42.80 2.07
C ARG A 33 -4.68 -43.47 1.94
N THR A 34 -4.75 -44.76 2.28
CA THR A 34 -4.02 -45.92 1.78
C THR A 34 -3.11 -45.71 0.57
N TRP A 35 -1.87 -46.15 0.75
CA TRP A 35 -0.93 -46.53 -0.30
C TRP A 35 -1.51 -47.67 -1.15
N GLY A 36 -1.44 -47.51 -2.48
CA GLY A 36 -1.73 -48.55 -3.45
C GLY A 36 -0.58 -48.64 -4.43
N SER A 37 0.29 -49.64 -4.23
CA SER A 37 1.31 -50.06 -5.19
C SER A 37 0.64 -50.62 -6.43
N PHE A 38 0.99 -50.10 -7.61
CA PHE A 38 0.79 -50.81 -8.88
C PHE A 38 2.10 -50.80 -9.66
N SER A 39 2.75 -51.96 -9.66
CA SER A 39 3.78 -52.33 -10.61
C SER A 39 3.11 -52.65 -11.94
N ALA A 40 3.49 -51.94 -13.00
CA ALA A 40 3.26 -52.36 -14.38
C ALA A 40 4.58 -52.24 -15.12
N ALA A 41 5.21 -53.39 -15.35
CA ALA A 41 6.38 -53.54 -16.20
C ALA A 41 5.92 -53.42 -17.66
N VAL A 42 6.33 -52.34 -18.33
CA VAL A 42 6.24 -52.21 -19.79
C VAL A 42 7.67 -52.28 -20.32
N ALA A 43 7.99 -53.39 -20.98
CA ALA A 43 9.22 -53.56 -21.74
C ALA A 43 9.11 -52.73 -23.02
N LEU A 44 9.90 -51.67 -23.13
CA LEU A 44 9.97 -50.81 -24.30
C LEU A 44 11.31 -51.05 -25.01
N VAL A 45 11.21 -51.50 -26.25
CA VAL A 45 12.32 -51.79 -27.17
C VAL A 45 13.05 -50.49 -27.50
N ALA A 46 14.33 -50.42 -27.13
CA ALA A 46 15.21 -49.29 -27.39
C ALA A 46 15.74 -49.33 -28.83
N LEU A 47 15.21 -48.46 -29.69
CA LEU A 47 15.85 -48.07 -30.94
C LEU A 47 16.90 -47.00 -30.62
N PHE A 48 18.18 -47.38 -30.71
CA PHE A 48 19.33 -46.48 -30.57
C PHE A 48 19.41 -45.52 -31.77
N LEU A 49 18.70 -44.40 -31.69
CA LEU A 49 19.03 -43.19 -32.43
C LEU A 49 19.96 -42.36 -31.54
N GLY A 50 21.11 -41.98 -32.08
CA GLY A 50 22.16 -41.23 -31.38
C GLY A 50 21.58 -40.02 -30.66
N SER A 51 21.52 -40.10 -29.34
CA SER A 51 21.06 -39.00 -28.50
C SER A 51 22.09 -37.87 -28.59
N PRO A 52 21.67 -36.63 -28.92
CA PRO A 52 22.53 -35.48 -28.72
C PRO A 52 22.93 -35.44 -27.23
N PRO A 53 24.13 -34.95 -26.90
CA PRO A 53 24.54 -34.80 -25.50
C PRO A 53 23.46 -34.02 -24.77
N ALA A 54 22.86 -34.64 -23.75
CA ALA A 54 21.84 -34.01 -22.93
C ALA A 54 22.44 -32.70 -22.40
N ALA A 55 21.97 -31.58 -22.94
CA ALA A 55 22.24 -30.29 -22.35
C ALA A 55 21.69 -30.36 -20.93
N ILE A 56 22.57 -30.38 -19.94
CA ILE A 56 22.19 -30.28 -18.53
C ILE A 56 21.53 -28.91 -18.41
N ALA A 57 20.20 -28.88 -18.49
CA ALA A 57 19.43 -27.71 -18.16
C ALA A 57 19.64 -27.48 -16.67
N VAL A 58 20.60 -26.60 -16.36
CA VAL A 58 20.76 -26.07 -15.01
C VAL A 58 19.49 -25.28 -14.74
N GLU A 59 18.55 -25.91 -14.05
CA GLU A 59 17.32 -25.26 -13.59
C GLU A 59 17.75 -24.02 -12.79
N PRO A 60 17.41 -22.80 -13.24
CA PRO A 60 17.87 -21.60 -12.57
C PRO A 60 17.29 -21.60 -11.16
N LYS A 61 18.17 -21.78 -10.18
CA LYS A 61 17.83 -21.69 -8.76
C LYS A 61 17.19 -20.33 -8.53
N ALA A 62 15.87 -20.30 -8.32
CA ALA A 62 15.12 -19.08 -8.11
C ALA A 62 15.81 -18.21 -7.06
N ALA A 63 16.04 -16.94 -7.39
CA ALA A 63 16.62 -16.00 -6.44
C ALA A 63 15.74 -15.99 -5.17
N PRO A 64 16.33 -15.94 -3.97
CA PRO A 64 15.55 -15.90 -2.74
C PRO A 64 14.65 -14.67 -2.75
N ALA A 65 13.37 -14.85 -2.43
CA ALA A 65 12.43 -13.75 -2.30
C ALA A 65 12.97 -12.71 -1.31
N THR A 66 12.98 -11.44 -1.71
CA THR A 66 13.35 -10.32 -0.84
C THR A 66 12.10 -9.54 -0.48
N VAL A 67 12.12 -8.89 0.69
CA VAL A 67 11.04 -8.07 1.22
C VAL A 67 11.56 -6.65 1.38
N ALA A 68 10.79 -5.66 0.94
CA ALA A 68 11.11 -4.26 1.17
C ALA A 68 10.83 -3.89 2.64
N VAL A 69 11.78 -3.26 3.31
CA VAL A 69 11.61 -2.76 4.67
C VAL A 69 10.74 -1.50 4.66
N GLU A 70 9.61 -1.49 5.36
CA GLU A 70 8.74 -0.31 5.48
C GLU A 70 9.35 0.76 6.41
N ASP A 71 8.82 1.98 6.40
CA ASP A 71 9.21 3.03 7.36
C ASP A 71 8.42 2.93 8.66
N TYR A 72 9.13 2.60 9.74
CA TYR A 72 8.59 2.49 11.08
C TYR A 72 8.89 3.72 11.95
N ALA A 73 9.57 4.74 11.43
CA ALA A 73 9.81 5.96 12.20
C ALA A 73 8.49 6.62 12.61
N GLY A 74 8.33 6.89 13.90
CA GLY A 74 7.10 7.41 14.48
C GLY A 74 6.05 6.36 14.85
N ALA A 75 6.22 5.10 14.46
CA ALA A 75 5.26 4.04 14.79
C ALA A 75 5.47 3.48 16.20
N ARG A 76 4.41 2.87 16.76
CA ARG A 76 4.48 2.22 18.08
C ARG A 76 5.24 0.90 17.98
N ALA A 77 6.12 0.64 18.95
CA ALA A 77 6.97 -0.54 18.93
C ALA A 77 6.21 -1.88 19.06
N ASP A 78 5.02 -1.91 19.64
CA ASP A 78 4.18 -3.11 19.63
C ASP A 78 3.62 -3.42 18.23
N HIS A 79 3.10 -2.41 17.54
CA HIS A 79 2.63 -2.53 16.16
C HIS A 79 3.73 -3.00 15.21
N VAL A 80 4.86 -2.30 15.20
CA VAL A 80 6.02 -2.60 14.35
C VAL A 80 6.46 -4.06 14.52
N THR A 81 6.52 -4.57 15.76
CA THR A 81 6.95 -5.97 15.96
C THR A 81 5.94 -7.02 15.49
N SER A 82 4.66 -6.68 15.43
CA SER A 82 3.64 -7.57 14.85
C SER A 82 3.79 -7.63 13.32
N GLU A 83 4.05 -6.50 12.67
CA GLU A 83 4.28 -6.42 11.22
C GLU A 83 5.56 -7.10 10.80
N LEU A 84 6.67 -6.82 11.48
CA LEU A 84 7.96 -7.48 11.21
C LEU A 84 7.83 -9.00 11.32
N LYS A 85 7.11 -9.50 12.35
CA LYS A 85 6.84 -10.93 12.48
C LYS A 85 6.01 -11.48 11.31
N ALA A 86 5.03 -10.73 10.80
CA ALA A 86 4.21 -11.14 9.66
C ALA A 86 5.02 -11.22 8.35
N MET A 87 6.10 -10.45 8.24
CA MET A 87 7.03 -10.47 7.11
C MET A 87 8.22 -11.41 7.29
N ASP A 88 8.20 -12.23 8.35
CA ASP A 88 9.31 -13.11 8.73
C ASP A 88 10.63 -12.34 8.92
N LEU A 89 10.58 -11.19 9.59
CA LEU A 89 11.74 -10.37 9.95
C LEU A 89 11.95 -10.35 11.46
N ASP A 90 13.22 -10.38 11.87
CA ASP A 90 13.63 -10.24 13.25
C ASP A 90 13.88 -8.78 13.63
N TRP A 91 13.96 -8.48 14.93
CA TRP A 91 14.26 -7.12 15.39
C TRP A 91 15.06 -7.08 16.68
N LYS A 92 15.75 -5.96 16.87
CA LYS A 92 16.46 -5.61 18.10
C LYS A 92 16.23 -4.15 18.45
N PHE A 93 15.74 -3.89 19.66
CA PHE A 93 15.61 -2.53 20.17
C PHE A 93 16.95 -1.97 20.67
N SER A 94 17.15 -0.66 20.52
CA SER A 94 18.34 0.06 20.99
C SER A 94 18.48 0.09 22.52
N LYS A 95 17.40 -0.20 23.26
CA LYS A 95 17.32 -0.19 24.73
C LYS A 95 16.44 -1.35 25.20
N ARG A 96 16.50 -1.68 26.49
CA ARG A 96 15.61 -2.69 27.10
C ARG A 96 14.16 -2.17 27.12
N VAL A 97 13.27 -2.84 26.40
CA VAL A 97 11.84 -2.52 26.29
C VAL A 97 11.03 -3.51 27.13
N LEU A 98 10.54 -3.07 28.29
CA LEU A 98 9.71 -3.91 29.18
C LEU A 98 8.27 -4.06 28.69
N LYS A 99 7.69 -2.99 28.17
CA LYS A 99 6.32 -2.95 27.64
C LYS A 99 6.34 -2.20 26.31
N LYS A 100 6.27 -2.95 25.19
CA LYS A 100 6.43 -2.41 23.83
C LYS A 100 5.49 -1.25 23.51
N SER A 101 4.25 -1.30 24.01
CA SER A 101 3.25 -0.26 23.78
C SER A 101 3.60 1.11 24.36
N ASN A 102 4.58 1.22 25.26
CA ASN A 102 5.02 2.51 25.81
C ASN A 102 6.17 3.15 25.01
N TRP A 103 6.56 2.57 23.87
CA TRP A 103 7.72 2.99 23.09
C TRP A 103 7.36 3.26 21.64
N TRP A 104 8.06 4.23 21.09
CA TRP A 104 7.95 4.72 19.72
C TRP A 104 9.27 4.48 19.02
N VAL A 105 9.22 3.96 17.80
CA VAL A 105 10.40 3.85 16.95
C VAL A 105 10.75 5.24 16.43
N THR A 106 12.02 5.65 16.58
CA THR A 106 12.50 6.96 16.12
C THR A 106 13.45 6.84 14.93
N LYS A 107 14.13 5.70 14.80
CA LYS A 107 15.04 5.38 13.69
C LYS A 107 15.07 3.87 13.49
N GLN A 108 15.41 3.44 12.29
CA GLN A 108 15.59 2.02 11.97
C GLN A 108 16.82 1.78 11.10
N SER A 109 17.28 0.53 11.08
CA SER A 109 18.28 0.03 10.15
C SER A 109 17.94 -1.43 9.83
N PRO A 110 17.91 -1.86 8.55
CA PRO A 110 18.17 -1.07 7.34
C PRO A 110 17.18 0.09 7.12
N LYS A 111 17.54 1.01 6.22
CA LYS A 111 16.69 2.17 5.89
C LYS A 111 15.37 1.68 5.26
N PRO A 112 14.27 2.45 5.42
CA PRO A 112 13.06 2.19 4.66
C PRO A 112 13.36 2.04 3.16
N GLY A 113 12.63 1.16 2.47
CA GLY A 113 12.84 0.78 1.07
C GLY A 113 13.95 -0.25 0.81
N SER A 114 14.77 -0.59 1.80
CA SER A 114 15.83 -1.59 1.61
C SER A 114 15.23 -2.98 1.34
N LEU A 115 15.71 -3.68 0.32
CA LEU A 115 15.35 -5.09 0.07
C LEU A 115 16.17 -6.00 0.97
N VAL A 116 15.50 -6.77 1.83
CA VAL A 116 16.12 -7.69 2.78
C VAL A 116 15.60 -9.11 2.61
N LYS A 117 16.40 -10.09 3.06
CA LYS A 117 15.95 -11.49 3.08
C LYS A 117 15.09 -11.74 4.33
N PRO A 118 14.14 -12.70 4.28
CA PRO A 118 13.51 -13.23 5.49
C PRO A 118 14.56 -13.63 6.55
N GLY A 119 14.23 -13.42 7.82
CA GLY A 119 15.11 -13.59 8.98
C GLY A 119 16.09 -12.42 9.22
N THR A 120 16.07 -11.36 8.40
CA THR A 120 16.95 -10.21 8.64
C THR A 120 16.56 -9.48 9.92
N VAL A 121 17.56 -9.17 10.76
CA VAL A 121 17.36 -8.46 12.04
C VAL A 121 17.36 -6.94 11.83
N LEU A 122 16.22 -6.29 12.05
CA LEU A 122 16.10 -4.84 12.04
C LEU A 122 16.52 -4.24 13.39
N LYS A 123 17.41 -3.26 13.35
CA LYS A 123 17.79 -2.46 14.53
C LYS A 123 16.86 -1.28 14.67
N LEU A 124 16.01 -1.29 15.69
CA LEU A 124 15.02 -0.26 15.96
C LEU A 124 15.48 0.63 17.11
N THR A 125 15.66 1.93 16.85
CA THR A 125 15.90 2.91 17.90
C THR A 125 14.57 3.38 18.45
N VAL A 126 14.41 3.37 19.77
CA VAL A 126 13.13 3.66 20.43
C VAL A 126 13.21 4.75 21.50
N SER A 127 12.10 5.47 21.68
CA SER A 127 11.88 6.50 22.71
C SER A 127 10.53 6.32 23.40
N LYS A 128 10.42 6.72 24.68
CA LYS A 128 9.12 6.77 25.38
C LYS A 128 8.32 8.03 25.05
N LYS A 129 8.98 9.07 24.55
CA LYS A 129 8.34 10.33 24.16
C LYS A 129 7.52 10.08 22.90
N ALA A 130 6.22 10.39 22.95
CA ALA A 130 5.37 10.35 21.77
C ALA A 130 5.88 11.36 20.72
N PRO A 131 5.75 11.05 19.42
CA PRO A 131 6.23 11.93 18.37
C PRO A 131 5.38 13.20 18.23
N LEU A 132 4.09 13.13 18.59
CA LEU A 132 3.18 14.26 18.60
C LEU A 132 2.95 14.79 20.01
N SER A 133 2.81 16.11 20.11
CA SER A 133 2.46 16.82 21.36
C SER A 133 0.96 16.68 21.69
N GLU A 134 0.60 16.87 22.96
CA GLU A 134 -0.80 16.89 23.38
C GLU A 134 -1.63 17.95 22.64
N ALA A 135 -1.03 19.11 22.34
CA ALA A 135 -1.68 20.17 21.57
C ALA A 135 -2.04 19.72 20.14
N GLN A 136 -1.13 18.99 19.47
CA GLN A 136 -1.39 18.43 18.14
C GLN A 136 -2.47 17.35 18.18
N VAL A 137 -2.45 16.47 19.18
CA VAL A 137 -3.51 15.46 19.37
C VAL A 137 -4.86 16.13 19.57
N LYS A 138 -4.92 17.19 20.38
CA LYS A 138 -6.16 17.94 20.61
C LYS A 138 -6.63 18.66 19.35
N ALA A 139 -5.72 19.25 18.57
CA ALA A 139 -6.06 19.87 17.29
C ALA A 139 -6.66 18.85 16.31
N ALA A 140 -6.09 17.65 16.22
CA ALA A 140 -6.63 16.55 15.41
C ALA A 140 -8.01 16.08 15.91
N GLN A 141 -8.22 15.98 17.22
CA GLN A 141 -9.53 15.66 17.79
C GLN A 141 -10.58 16.70 17.44
N ASN A 142 -10.24 17.99 17.52
CA ASN A 142 -11.14 19.07 17.14
C ASN A 142 -11.46 19.02 15.64
N ALA A 143 -10.46 18.84 14.78
CA ALA A 143 -10.67 18.72 13.34
C ALA A 143 -11.62 17.55 12.98
N ALA A 144 -11.42 16.38 13.60
CA ALA A 144 -12.30 15.22 13.46
C ALA A 144 -13.74 15.48 13.96
N PHE A 145 -13.90 16.34 14.96
CA PHE A 145 -15.21 16.70 15.52
C PHE A 145 -15.93 17.74 14.66
N ASP A 146 -15.20 18.73 14.13
CA ASP A 146 -15.77 19.88 13.41
C ASP A 146 -16.19 19.54 11.97
N GLN A 147 -15.49 18.61 11.30
CA GLN A 147 -15.63 18.38 9.86
C GLN A 147 -16.49 17.17 9.47
N LEU A 148 -16.93 16.34 10.43
CA LEU A 148 -17.72 15.14 10.17
C LEU A 148 -19.16 15.31 10.68
N PRO A 149 -20.06 15.97 9.91
CA PRO A 149 -21.44 16.26 10.33
C PRO A 149 -22.32 15.01 10.44
N ASP A 150 -21.82 13.85 9.99
CA ASP A 150 -22.55 12.58 9.90
C ASP A 150 -22.91 12.01 11.27
N ILE A 151 -22.21 12.43 12.32
CA ILE A 151 -22.61 12.13 13.70
C ILE A 151 -23.60 13.23 14.10
N PRO A 152 -24.88 12.90 14.39
CA PRO A 152 -25.84 13.89 14.83
C PRO A 152 -25.26 14.64 16.03
N MET A 153 -24.94 15.93 15.86
CA MET A 153 -24.26 16.77 16.87
C MET A 153 -25.10 17.01 18.15
N TRP A 154 -26.27 16.39 18.24
CA TRP A 154 -27.26 16.62 19.27
C TRP A 154 -27.08 15.52 20.35
N ASP A 155 -26.40 15.93 21.42
CA ASP A 155 -26.13 15.26 22.70
C ASP A 155 -25.05 14.17 22.76
N GLY A 156 -23.88 14.57 23.28
CA GLY A 156 -22.97 13.70 24.03
C GLY A 156 -21.90 12.96 23.23
N ALA A 157 -21.75 13.21 21.93
CA ALA A 157 -20.69 12.59 21.14
C ALA A 157 -19.30 12.87 21.75
N THR A 158 -18.43 11.86 21.74
CA THR A 158 -17.07 11.99 22.28
C THR A 158 -16.03 11.50 21.28
N VAL A 159 -14.86 12.12 21.31
CA VAL A 159 -13.70 11.75 20.48
C VAL A 159 -12.48 11.46 21.33
N LYS A 160 -11.68 10.48 20.93
CA LYS A 160 -10.43 10.13 21.60
C LYS A 160 -9.30 9.95 20.58
N GLY A 161 -8.37 10.89 20.58
CA GLY A 161 -7.15 10.83 19.78
C GLY A 161 -6.14 9.84 20.36
N THR A 162 -5.62 8.97 19.50
CA THR A 162 -4.47 8.10 19.77
C THR A 162 -3.43 8.38 18.71
N VAL A 163 -2.23 8.79 19.13
CA VAL A 163 -1.10 8.91 18.20
C VAL A 163 -0.84 7.52 17.61
N VAL A 164 -0.70 7.45 16.29
CA VAL A 164 -0.45 6.19 15.57
C VAL A 164 0.84 6.23 14.76
N SER A 165 1.26 7.43 14.32
CA SER A 165 2.56 7.66 13.66
C SER A 165 3.15 9.02 14.07
N ALA A 166 4.24 9.44 13.41
CA ALA A 166 4.83 10.76 13.65
C ALA A 166 3.99 11.92 13.11
N SER A 167 3.08 11.65 12.18
CA SER A 167 2.24 12.66 11.51
C SER A 167 0.76 12.32 11.57
N GLU A 168 0.34 11.21 12.19
CA GLU A 168 -1.06 10.81 12.20
C GLU A 168 -1.60 10.59 13.62
N VAL A 169 -2.83 11.03 13.82
CA VAL A 169 -3.64 10.78 15.00
C VAL A 169 -4.87 10.02 14.55
N CYS A 170 -5.04 8.79 15.03
CA CYS A 170 -6.29 8.06 14.88
C CYS A 170 -7.27 8.54 15.96
N VAL A 171 -8.44 9.02 15.55
CA VAL A 171 -9.46 9.57 16.43
C VAL A 171 -10.65 8.62 16.48
N ASP A 172 -10.76 7.88 17.58
CA ASP A 172 -11.95 7.07 17.88
C ASP A 172 -13.14 8.00 18.12
N ARG A 173 -14.30 7.70 17.52
CA ARG A 173 -15.54 8.45 17.67
C ARG A 173 -16.61 7.61 18.36
N LYS A 174 -17.42 8.24 19.20
CA LYS A 174 -18.56 7.61 19.87
C LYS A 174 -19.78 8.51 19.86
N TYR A 175 -20.94 7.89 19.71
CA TYR A 175 -22.24 8.54 19.91
C TYR A 175 -22.46 8.89 21.40
N GLY A 176 -23.44 9.75 21.70
CA GLY A 176 -23.78 10.13 23.07
C GLY A 176 -24.22 8.98 23.98
N ASP A 177 -24.75 7.91 23.40
CA ASP A 177 -25.08 6.67 24.11
C ASP A 177 -23.86 5.73 24.32
N GLY A 178 -22.67 6.17 23.89
CA GLY A 178 -21.41 5.43 24.03
C GLY A 178 -21.15 4.36 22.97
N ARG A 179 -22.07 4.13 22.01
CA ARG A 179 -21.83 3.24 20.87
C ARG A 179 -20.69 3.78 20.01
N ASN A 180 -19.96 2.86 19.37
CA ASN A 180 -18.85 3.19 18.49
C ASN A 180 -19.38 3.79 17.18
N ALA A 181 -18.81 4.92 16.77
CA ALA A 181 -19.13 5.63 15.52
C ALA A 181 -17.97 5.54 14.51
N GLY A 182 -17.17 4.47 14.59
CA GLY A 182 -15.94 4.30 13.84
C GLY A 182 -14.79 5.17 14.34
N PHE A 183 -13.80 5.35 13.49
CA PHE A 183 -12.66 6.23 13.70
C PHE A 183 -12.34 6.99 12.41
N VAL A 184 -11.56 8.05 12.53
CA VAL A 184 -10.95 8.77 11.41
C VAL A 184 -9.47 8.94 11.67
N VAL A 185 -8.65 8.94 10.63
CA VAL A 185 -7.21 9.24 10.73
C VAL A 185 -7.03 10.70 10.34
N VAL A 186 -6.37 11.47 11.19
CA VAL A 186 -6.09 12.89 10.93
C VAL A 186 -4.59 13.08 10.77
N THR A 187 -4.20 13.67 9.64
CA THR A 187 -2.82 14.02 9.31
C THR A 187 -2.46 15.36 9.96
N VAL A 188 -1.29 15.43 10.59
CA VAL A 188 -0.75 16.59 11.32
C VAL A 188 0.55 17.01 10.63
N PRO A 189 0.79 18.31 10.39
CA PRO A 189 0.03 19.46 10.91
C PRO A 189 -1.10 19.97 10.00
N THR A 190 -1.33 19.36 8.84
CA THR A 190 -2.33 19.83 7.86
C THR A 190 -3.76 19.78 8.37
N LEU A 191 -4.02 18.91 9.35
CA LEU A 191 -5.35 18.59 9.88
C LEU A 191 -6.29 18.04 8.79
N GLU A 192 -5.72 17.37 7.79
CA GLU A 192 -6.49 16.66 6.78
C GLU A 192 -7.09 15.39 7.38
N LEU A 193 -8.38 15.20 7.17
CA LEU A 193 -9.10 14.01 7.60
C LEU A 193 -9.06 12.97 6.49
N GLY A 194 -8.73 11.74 6.84
CA GLY A 194 -9.01 10.57 6.00
C GLY A 194 -10.50 10.23 5.99
N GLU A 195 -10.85 9.18 5.25
CA GLU A 195 -12.21 8.67 5.24
C GLU A 195 -12.60 8.09 6.61
N PRO A 196 -13.86 8.25 7.04
CA PRO A 196 -14.40 7.54 8.19
C PRO A 196 -14.34 6.02 8.00
N LEU A 197 -13.82 5.30 8.99
CA LEU A 197 -13.70 3.85 8.99
C LEU A 197 -14.46 3.24 10.17
N ASP A 198 -15.01 2.05 9.99
CA ASP A 198 -15.68 1.32 11.06
C ASP A 198 -14.71 0.76 12.11
N GLY A 199 -15.18 0.61 13.35
CA GLY A 199 -14.41 -0.02 14.43
C GLY A 199 -13.62 0.97 15.28
N THR A 200 -12.46 0.55 15.79
CA THR A 200 -11.64 1.32 16.74
C THR A 200 -10.19 1.44 16.30
N CYS A 201 -9.55 2.55 16.66
CA CYS A 201 -8.14 2.78 16.46
C CYS A 201 -7.26 1.66 17.03
N LYS A 202 -7.67 1.03 18.12
CA LYS A 202 -6.87 -0.03 18.78
C LYS A 202 -6.85 -1.35 17.99
N LYS A 203 -7.93 -1.68 17.29
CA LYS A 203 -8.10 -2.99 16.64
C LYS A 203 -7.97 -2.90 15.13
N ASP A 204 -8.59 -1.87 14.58
CA ASP A 204 -8.97 -1.80 13.17
C ASP A 204 -8.12 -0.79 12.40
N TYR A 205 -7.47 0.15 13.09
CA TYR A 205 -6.43 0.96 12.47
C TYR A 205 -5.34 0.06 11.90
N ARG A 206 -5.13 0.19 10.59
CA ARG A 206 -3.95 -0.24 9.88
C ARG A 206 -3.32 1.04 9.36
N PRO A 207 -2.04 1.32 9.63
CA PRO A 207 -1.37 2.41 8.96
C PRO A 207 -1.64 2.26 7.48
N SER A 208 -2.18 3.31 6.88
CA SER A 208 -2.43 3.33 5.46
C SER A 208 -1.11 3.01 4.77
N ARG A 209 -1.00 1.82 4.17
CA ARG A 209 0.12 1.52 3.27
C ARG A 209 0.20 2.54 2.14
N ALA A 210 -0.89 3.28 1.86
CA ALA A 210 -0.91 4.33 0.86
C ALA A 210 -0.11 5.59 1.28
N ASN A 211 0.08 5.86 2.57
CA ASN A 211 1.06 6.87 3.04
C ASN A 211 2.48 6.31 3.13
N ALA A 212 2.63 4.99 2.99
CA ALA A 212 3.88 4.32 2.64
C ALA A 212 4.02 4.13 1.12
N ALA A 213 3.43 5.03 0.31
CA ALA A 213 4.13 5.49 -0.90
C ALA A 213 5.43 6.15 -0.42
N GLY A 214 6.37 5.30 0.00
CA GLY A 214 7.54 5.68 0.76
C GLY A 214 8.23 6.80 0.01
N VAL A 215 8.74 7.79 0.75
CA VAL A 215 9.61 8.84 0.22
C VAL A 215 10.50 8.21 -0.84
N VAL A 216 10.17 8.46 -2.10
CA VAL A 216 10.88 7.85 -3.20
C VAL A 216 12.27 8.46 -3.14
N ASP A 217 13.29 7.64 -2.91
CA ASP A 217 14.68 8.10 -2.86
C ASP A 217 15.12 8.42 -4.29
N VAL A 218 14.77 9.61 -4.76
CA VAL A 218 15.16 10.15 -6.05
C VAL A 218 16.61 10.64 -5.92
N PRO A 219 17.57 10.07 -6.66
CA PRO A 219 18.95 10.54 -6.62
C PRO A 219 19.06 12.03 -6.97
N ALA A 220 19.94 12.75 -6.27
CA ALA A 220 20.16 14.17 -6.52
C ALA A 220 20.56 14.49 -7.98
N SER A 221 21.11 13.52 -8.71
CA SER A 221 21.45 13.64 -10.13
C SER A 221 20.24 13.81 -11.05
N VAL A 222 19.05 13.35 -10.65
CA VAL A 222 17.83 13.43 -11.47
C VAL A 222 16.73 14.27 -10.83
N ALA A 223 16.89 14.70 -9.58
CA ALA A 223 15.92 15.50 -8.83
C ALA A 223 15.51 16.83 -9.52
N GLY A 224 16.35 17.38 -10.41
CA GLY A 224 16.06 18.60 -11.19
C GLY A 224 15.79 18.35 -12.67
N ALA A 225 15.62 17.10 -13.11
CA ALA A 225 15.39 16.80 -14.51
C ALA A 225 13.97 17.25 -14.92
N PRO A 226 13.80 17.95 -16.05
CA PRO A 226 12.51 18.52 -16.45
C PRO A 226 11.42 17.47 -16.75
N GLY A 227 11.81 16.21 -16.96
CA GLY A 227 10.89 15.09 -17.17
C GLY A 227 10.81 14.11 -16.00
N LEU A 228 11.30 14.47 -14.81
CA LEU A 228 11.19 13.58 -13.64
C LEU A 228 9.71 13.37 -13.27
N LEU A 229 9.31 12.11 -13.18
CA LEU A 229 8.02 11.67 -12.64
C LEU A 229 8.27 10.76 -11.44
N VAL A 230 7.54 10.97 -10.35
CA VAL A 230 7.70 10.22 -9.10
C VAL A 230 6.37 9.59 -8.73
N SER A 231 6.35 8.30 -8.37
CA SER A 231 5.12 7.56 -8.10
C SER A 231 4.24 8.19 -7.02
N SER A 232 4.85 8.86 -6.04
CA SER A 232 4.15 9.60 -4.98
C SER A 232 3.23 10.70 -5.51
N ASP A 233 3.54 11.27 -6.67
CA ASP A 233 2.77 12.37 -7.25
C ASP A 233 1.50 11.85 -7.97
N PHE A 234 1.44 10.55 -8.26
CA PHE A 234 0.35 9.90 -9.00
C PHE A 234 -0.46 8.93 -8.15
N GLY A 235 0.05 8.49 -7.00
CA GLY A 235 -0.65 7.55 -6.13
C GLY A 235 -1.02 6.24 -6.85
N THR A 236 -2.31 5.91 -6.86
CA THR A 236 -2.83 4.69 -7.53
C THR A 236 -2.81 4.78 -9.05
N ASP A 237 -2.67 5.98 -9.62
CA ASP A 237 -2.64 6.21 -11.07
C ASP A 237 -1.24 6.04 -11.66
N TRP A 238 -0.24 5.74 -10.83
CA TRP A 238 1.13 5.54 -11.28
C TRP A 238 1.25 4.31 -12.20
N PRO A 239 1.61 4.47 -13.48
CA PRO A 239 1.52 3.38 -14.45
C PRO A 239 2.75 2.48 -14.47
N LEU A 240 3.79 2.76 -13.69
CA LEU A 240 5.05 2.02 -13.73
C LEU A 240 5.26 1.20 -12.45
N THR A 241 6.03 0.12 -12.53
CA THR A 241 6.43 -0.68 -11.35
C THR A 241 7.64 -0.10 -10.63
N VAL A 242 8.36 0.84 -11.26
CA VAL A 242 9.50 1.56 -10.69
C VAL A 242 9.04 2.80 -9.93
N PRO A 243 9.75 3.25 -8.88
CA PRO A 243 9.27 4.34 -8.02
C PRO A 243 9.42 5.75 -8.61
N TYR A 244 10.29 5.94 -9.61
CA TYR A 244 10.40 7.17 -10.38
C TYR A 244 10.90 6.84 -11.79
N ALA A 245 10.73 7.77 -12.72
CA ALA A 245 11.27 7.66 -14.06
C ALA A 245 11.54 9.05 -14.65
N VAL A 246 12.50 9.18 -15.57
CA VAL A 246 12.81 10.45 -16.23
C VAL A 246 12.39 10.37 -17.69
N VAL A 247 11.38 11.14 -18.07
CA VAL A 247 10.88 11.19 -19.44
C VAL A 247 11.73 12.14 -20.28
N HIS A 248 11.99 11.74 -21.51
CA HIS A 248 12.70 12.54 -22.50
C HIS A 248 11.87 12.63 -23.78
N CYS A 249 12.04 13.75 -24.49
CA CYS A 249 11.57 13.89 -25.85
C CYS A 249 12.73 14.27 -26.78
N ALA A 250 12.74 13.68 -27.97
CA ALA A 250 13.69 13.99 -29.02
C ALA A 250 13.02 14.03 -30.40
N ASP A 251 13.48 14.95 -31.24
CA ASP A 251 13.13 15.01 -32.65
C ASP A 251 13.80 13.86 -33.42
N TYR A 252 13.02 13.18 -34.27
CA TYR A 252 13.52 12.20 -35.22
C TYR A 252 13.16 12.58 -36.65
N LYS A 253 14.16 12.60 -37.53
CA LYS A 253 13.97 12.93 -38.95
C LYS A 253 13.72 11.67 -39.76
N ALA A 254 12.46 11.45 -40.14
CA ALA A 254 12.05 10.41 -41.07
C ALA A 254 11.78 11.02 -42.45
N GLY A 255 12.82 11.13 -43.27
CA GLY A 255 12.76 11.84 -44.56
C GLY A 255 12.54 13.33 -44.36
N SER A 256 11.47 13.90 -44.93
CA SER A 256 11.13 15.32 -44.82
C SER A 256 10.29 15.66 -43.57
N ARG A 257 9.91 14.67 -42.76
CA ARG A 257 9.07 14.86 -41.55
C ARG A 257 9.92 14.80 -40.29
N THR A 258 9.65 15.69 -39.34
CA THR A 258 10.07 15.54 -37.95
C THR A 258 8.99 14.77 -37.20
N LEU A 259 9.37 13.69 -36.52
CA LEU A 259 8.53 12.95 -35.59
C LEU A 259 9.05 13.15 -34.17
N GLN A 260 8.18 12.99 -33.18
CA GLN A 260 8.53 13.10 -31.77
C GLN A 260 8.71 11.71 -31.16
N ILE A 261 9.90 11.45 -30.63
CA ILE A 261 10.23 10.21 -29.92
C ILE A 261 10.14 10.50 -28.42
N VAL A 262 9.27 9.78 -27.73
CA VAL A 262 9.16 9.84 -26.26
C VAL A 262 9.77 8.57 -25.67
N THR A 263 10.78 8.76 -24.83
CA THR A 263 11.44 7.68 -24.08
C THR A 263 11.37 7.95 -22.59
N VAL A 264 11.58 6.91 -21.78
CA VAL A 264 11.73 7.03 -20.34
C VAL A 264 12.99 6.31 -19.88
N VAL A 265 13.73 6.91 -18.94
CA VAL A 265 14.85 6.29 -18.25
C VAL A 265 14.39 5.85 -16.87
N ALA A 266 14.49 4.54 -16.60
CA ALA A 266 14.17 3.95 -15.31
C ALA A 266 15.33 4.07 -14.30
N PRO A 267 15.11 3.79 -13.00
CA PRO A 267 16.15 3.92 -11.96
C PRO A 267 17.38 3.03 -12.18
N ASP A 268 17.24 1.95 -12.94
CA ASP A 268 18.34 1.06 -13.33
C ASP A 268 19.19 1.61 -14.50
N GLY A 269 18.81 2.76 -15.06
CA GLY A 269 19.45 3.40 -16.19
C GLY A 269 18.96 2.91 -17.56
N THR A 270 18.05 1.93 -17.61
CA THR A 270 17.51 1.41 -18.86
C THR A 270 16.57 2.44 -19.49
N THR A 271 16.75 2.68 -20.79
CA THR A 271 15.88 3.56 -21.58
C THR A 271 14.83 2.73 -22.31
N TYR A 272 13.56 3.07 -22.16
CA TYR A 272 12.43 2.39 -22.81
C TYR A 272 11.72 3.32 -23.79
N ALA A 273 11.22 2.74 -24.89
CA ALA A 273 10.33 3.42 -25.82
C ALA A 273 8.91 3.50 -25.23
N VAL A 274 8.31 4.70 -25.23
CA VAL A 274 6.98 4.93 -24.61
C VAL A 274 5.89 5.17 -25.65
N ASN A 275 6.20 5.76 -26.81
CA ASN A 275 5.25 6.01 -27.88
C ASN A 275 5.53 5.17 -29.14
N GLY A 276 4.53 5.08 -30.03
CA GLY A 276 4.64 4.27 -31.26
C GLY A 276 5.80 4.69 -32.17
N THR A 277 6.13 5.98 -32.20
CA THR A 277 7.29 6.49 -32.95
C THR A 277 8.61 5.98 -32.36
N ALA A 278 8.79 6.04 -31.05
CA ALA A 278 9.97 5.50 -30.38
C ALA A 278 10.12 3.99 -30.64
N MET A 279 9.01 3.24 -30.54
CA MET A 279 9.02 1.79 -30.79
C MET A 279 9.36 1.44 -32.25
N THR A 280 8.98 2.29 -33.21
CA THR A 280 9.23 2.04 -34.63
C THR A 280 10.65 2.44 -35.06
N PHE A 281 11.19 3.52 -34.50
CA PHE A 281 12.39 4.20 -35.04
C PHE A 281 13.61 4.16 -34.11
N THR A 282 13.54 3.44 -32.99
CA THR A 282 14.67 3.21 -32.08
C THR A 282 14.83 1.73 -31.77
N ASP A 283 16.01 1.35 -31.28
CA ASP A 283 16.29 0.00 -30.78
C ASP A 283 16.02 -0.13 -29.27
N PHE A 284 15.33 0.84 -28.66
CA PHE A 284 15.01 0.78 -27.23
C PHE A 284 13.95 -0.29 -26.96
N PRO A 285 14.07 -1.04 -25.86
CA PRO A 285 13.05 -2.00 -25.45
C PRO A 285 11.69 -1.33 -25.19
N GLU A 286 10.63 -2.10 -25.38
CA GLU A 286 9.28 -1.70 -25.00
C GLU A 286 9.13 -1.59 -23.49
N ILE A 287 8.27 -0.67 -23.04
CA ILE A 287 8.06 -0.37 -21.62
C ILE A 287 7.35 -1.48 -20.83
N ASP A 288 6.81 -2.50 -21.50
CA ASP A 288 5.98 -3.58 -20.93
C ASP A 288 6.56 -4.25 -19.68
N VAL A 289 7.89 -4.38 -19.62
CA VAL A 289 8.62 -4.99 -18.49
C VAL A 289 8.42 -4.20 -17.19
N ILE A 290 8.27 -2.88 -17.27
CA ILE A 290 8.08 -1.98 -16.13
C ILE A 290 6.68 -1.37 -16.10
N TRP A 291 5.77 -1.81 -16.97
CA TRP A 291 4.39 -1.33 -17.02
C TRP A 291 3.52 -2.07 -16.00
N ALA A 292 2.98 -1.34 -15.02
CA ALA A 292 2.16 -1.88 -13.95
C ALA A 292 0.82 -2.44 -14.46
N ASN A 293 0.41 -3.57 -13.89
CA ASN A 293 -0.92 -4.15 -14.12
C ASN A 293 -1.98 -3.34 -13.37
N SER A 294 -3.17 -3.20 -13.96
CA SER A 294 -4.32 -2.59 -13.31
C SER A 294 -4.83 -3.50 -12.19
N PRO A 295 -5.04 -2.98 -10.96
CA PRO A 295 -5.67 -3.76 -9.89
C PRO A 295 -7.19 -3.94 -10.13
N GLU A 296 -7.80 -3.09 -10.95
CA GLU A 296 -9.25 -3.09 -11.18
C GLU A 296 -9.68 -4.08 -12.26
N ILE A 297 -8.85 -4.28 -13.28
CA ILE A 297 -9.16 -5.11 -14.44
C ILE A 297 -8.05 -6.16 -14.59
N PRO A 298 -8.36 -7.46 -14.37
CA PRO A 298 -7.40 -8.55 -14.57
C PRO A 298 -6.78 -8.51 -15.97
N ASP A 299 -5.50 -8.85 -16.05
CA ASP A 299 -4.69 -8.91 -17.29
C ASP A 299 -4.62 -7.60 -18.09
N SER A 300 -5.05 -6.47 -17.50
CA SER A 300 -4.93 -5.14 -18.10
C SER A 300 -3.81 -4.34 -17.47
N LYS A 301 -3.34 -3.31 -18.18
CA LYS A 301 -2.32 -2.37 -17.70
C LYS A 301 -2.96 -1.07 -17.20
N ILE A 302 -2.32 -0.38 -16.25
CA ILE A 302 -2.69 1.00 -15.89
C ILE A 302 -2.45 1.91 -17.10
N SER A 303 -3.25 2.95 -17.33
CA SER A 303 -3.06 3.82 -18.50
C SER A 303 -1.68 4.50 -18.50
N ILE A 304 -0.88 4.31 -19.56
CA ILE A 304 0.44 4.97 -19.72
C ILE A 304 0.34 6.43 -20.18
N SER A 305 -0.87 6.90 -20.47
CA SER A 305 -1.13 8.25 -21.00
C SER A 305 -0.48 9.38 -20.18
N PRO A 306 -0.44 9.35 -18.83
CA PRO A 306 0.25 10.39 -18.06
C PRO A 306 1.74 10.52 -18.40
N VAL A 307 2.43 9.41 -18.64
CA VAL A 307 3.86 9.40 -19.01
C VAL A 307 4.06 9.92 -20.43
N ILE A 308 3.22 9.48 -21.38
CA ILE A 308 3.27 9.97 -22.77
C ILE A 308 3.01 11.47 -22.81
N ASN A 309 1.98 11.95 -22.12
CA ASN A 309 1.62 13.38 -22.11
C ASN A 309 2.72 14.23 -21.49
N ALA A 310 3.33 13.77 -20.39
CA ALA A 310 4.49 14.43 -19.80
C ALA A 310 5.63 14.55 -20.82
N GLY A 311 5.96 13.46 -21.54
CA GLY A 311 6.99 13.47 -22.57
C GLY A 311 6.66 14.37 -23.74
N MET A 312 5.43 14.33 -24.25
CA MET A 312 4.98 15.18 -25.34
C MET A 312 5.03 16.66 -24.98
N SER A 313 4.85 17.02 -23.70
CA SER A 313 4.98 18.41 -23.23
C SER A 313 6.43 18.93 -23.25
N LEU A 314 7.41 18.03 -23.29
CA LEU A 314 8.84 18.37 -23.40
C LEU A 314 9.31 18.56 -24.85
N CYS A 315 8.54 18.05 -25.81
CA CYS A 315 8.83 18.20 -27.23
C CYS A 315 8.69 19.66 -27.67
N ARG A 316 9.54 20.10 -28.61
CA ARG A 316 9.54 21.49 -29.13
C ARG A 316 9.32 21.52 -30.64
#